data_AF-A0A935V685-F1
#
_entry.id   AF-A0A935V685-F1
#
_cell.length_a   1.000
_cell.length_b   1.000
_cell.length_c   1.000
_cell.angle_alpha   90.00
_cell.angle_beta   90.00
_cell.angle_gamma   90.00
#
_symmetry.space_group_name_H-M   'P 1'
#
loop_
_entity.id
_entity.type
_entity.pdbx_description
1 polymer ?
#
loop_
_entity_poly.entity_id
_entity_poly.type
_entity_poly.pdbx_seq_one_letter_code
_entity_poly.pdbx_strand_id
1 'polypeptide(L)'
;MRQIRKIAYLIDTIACDTAGTQKQLLDTIRRLDRARFAPILVCLWSSPWMEQADLPCETVILGHRGFLKPGFAGVLRRFAKLLDEREIDLVQIFFDEAIFVGWLGWRLSRQRPVLLSSRRDMGLGAANQPWYHRLFPAALALANRDFAAILANSRMVAEYASLRERTSLSKYIVVRNGVEYPPRDDGKVHARSAGTEVGIVATLTPVKRHDLLLRAWGLLGAVGASATLHLLGDRPERSRLERMALELGIAERVHFPAPFMTSRPGCARLTSVCSVRTGRGCQMPFLNTWPVGSR
;
A
#
# COMPACT_ATOMS: atom_id res chain seq x y z
N MET A 1 -25.52 -20.07 18.06
CA MET A 1 -24.27 -19.27 18.12
C MET A 1 -23.68 -19.22 16.71
N ARG A 2 -23.34 -18.05 16.16
CA ARG A 2 -22.68 -17.97 14.83
C ARG A 2 -21.25 -18.51 14.98
N GLN A 3 -20.86 -19.49 14.17
CA GLN A 3 -19.50 -20.02 14.12
C GLN A 3 -18.52 -18.88 13.78
N ILE A 4 -17.48 -18.73 14.59
CA ILE A 4 -16.39 -17.75 14.36
C ILE A 4 -15.68 -18.16 13.07
N ARG A 5 -15.53 -17.22 12.14
CA ARG A 5 -14.89 -17.47 10.84
C ARG A 5 -13.38 -17.26 10.95
N LYS A 6 -12.58 -18.25 10.59
CA LYS A 6 -11.12 -18.18 10.58
C LYS A 6 -10.64 -17.67 9.22
N ILE A 7 -9.85 -16.59 9.23
CA ILE A 7 -9.40 -15.90 8.02
C ILE A 7 -7.87 -15.91 7.96
N ALA A 8 -7.31 -16.49 6.91
CA ALA A 8 -5.88 -16.40 6.63
C ALA A 8 -5.58 -15.25 5.65
N TYR A 9 -4.81 -14.26 6.10
CA TYR A 9 -4.29 -13.18 5.28
C TYR A 9 -2.89 -13.54 4.78
N LEU A 10 -2.76 -13.86 3.50
CA LEU A 10 -1.46 -14.23 2.91
C LEU A 10 -0.81 -13.04 2.21
N ILE A 11 0.42 -12.70 2.58
CA ILE A 11 1.23 -11.62 1.99
C ILE A 11 2.69 -12.06 1.84
N ASP A 12 3.51 -11.36 1.06
CA ASP A 12 4.94 -11.66 0.94
C ASP A 12 5.68 -11.43 2.27
N THR A 13 5.57 -10.23 2.82
CA THR A 13 6.15 -9.80 4.08
C THR A 13 5.46 -8.53 4.57
N ILE A 14 5.71 -8.15 5.82
CA ILE A 14 5.43 -6.82 6.33
C ILE A 14 6.77 -6.14 6.58
N ALA A 15 7.14 -5.20 5.72
CA ALA A 15 8.42 -4.49 5.79
C ALA A 15 8.34 -3.23 6.68
N CYS A 16 7.17 -2.58 6.75
CA CYS A 16 6.93 -1.44 7.62
C CYS A 16 5.44 -1.18 7.87
N ASP A 17 5.15 -0.34 8.86
CA ASP A 17 3.81 0.20 9.17
C ASP A 17 3.45 1.46 8.39
N THR A 18 4.35 1.98 7.56
CA THR A 18 4.14 3.20 6.76
C THR A 18 3.73 2.93 5.33
N ALA A 19 3.96 1.71 4.82
CA ALA A 19 3.56 1.33 3.46
C ALA A 19 2.04 1.16 3.36
N GLY A 20 1.42 1.81 2.37
CA GLY A 20 -0.04 1.91 2.26
C GLY A 20 -0.79 0.58 2.36
N THR A 21 -0.38 -0.45 1.60
CA THR A 21 -1.05 -1.76 1.62
C THR A 21 -0.82 -2.52 2.92
N GLN A 22 0.42 -2.58 3.41
CA GLN A 22 0.80 -3.34 4.61
C GLN A 22 0.16 -2.71 5.85
N LYS A 23 0.24 -1.38 5.99
CA LYS A 23 -0.44 -0.63 7.05
C LYS A 23 -1.95 -0.93 7.07
N GLN A 24 -2.60 -0.82 5.92
CA GLN A 24 -4.05 -1.06 5.84
C GLN A 24 -4.43 -2.48 6.20
N LEU A 25 -3.62 -3.48 5.81
CA LEU A 25 -3.85 -4.86 6.21
C LEU A 25 -3.78 -4.99 7.74
N LEU A 26 -2.72 -4.46 8.36
CA LEU A 26 -2.57 -4.49 9.82
C LEU A 26 -3.72 -3.74 10.52
N ASP A 27 -4.10 -2.56 10.06
CA ASP A 27 -5.20 -1.78 10.63
C ASP A 27 -6.55 -2.48 10.46
N THR A 28 -6.76 -3.15 9.32
CA THR A 28 -7.95 -3.98 9.11
C THR A 28 -7.98 -5.13 10.11
N ILE A 29 -6.86 -5.85 10.28
CA ILE A 29 -6.77 -6.95 11.23
C ILE A 29 -6.99 -6.45 12.66
N ARG A 30 -6.41 -5.30 13.06
CA ARG A 30 -6.60 -4.71 14.39
C ARG A 30 -8.06 -4.40 14.72
N ARG A 31 -8.81 -3.88 13.74
CA ARG A 31 -10.18 -3.41 13.93
C ARG A 31 -11.25 -4.49 13.66
N LEU A 32 -10.83 -5.68 13.24
CA LEU A 32 -11.74 -6.78 12.92
C LEU A 32 -12.38 -7.36 14.19
N ASP A 33 -13.71 -7.46 14.20
CA ASP A 33 -14.48 -8.01 15.32
C ASP A 33 -14.09 -9.47 15.64
N ARG A 34 -13.38 -9.64 16.77
CA ARG A 34 -12.86 -10.93 17.25
C ARG A 34 -13.95 -11.90 17.69
N ALA A 35 -15.16 -11.41 18.00
CA ALA A 35 -16.30 -12.28 18.32
C ALA A 35 -16.87 -12.97 17.08
N ARG A 36 -16.53 -12.48 15.88
CA ARG A 36 -17.02 -13.00 14.59
C ARG A 36 -15.91 -13.58 13.72
N PHE A 37 -14.69 -13.08 13.85
CA PHE A 37 -13.58 -13.42 12.98
C PHE A 37 -12.29 -13.67 13.75
N ALA A 38 -11.59 -14.74 13.39
CA ALA A 38 -10.28 -15.11 13.92
C ALA A 38 -9.22 -14.96 12.81
N PRO A 39 -8.49 -13.84 12.75
CA PRO A 39 -7.49 -13.60 11.72
C PRO A 39 -6.17 -14.33 12.03
N ILE A 40 -5.52 -14.82 10.99
CA ILE A 40 -4.15 -15.35 11.00
C ILE A 40 -3.39 -14.64 9.87
N LEU A 41 -2.23 -14.07 10.18
CA LEU A 41 -1.33 -13.46 9.20
C LEU A 41 -0.34 -14.52 8.72
N VAL A 42 -0.28 -14.75 7.42
CA VAL A 42 0.66 -15.68 6.80
C VAL A 42 1.59 -14.88 5.91
N CYS A 43 2.89 -14.93 6.20
CA CYS A 43 3.91 -14.25 5.39
C CYS A 43 4.79 -15.27 4.67
N LEU A 44 5.23 -14.97 3.45
CA LEU A 44 6.22 -15.78 2.76
C LEU A 44 7.56 -15.74 3.50
N TRP A 45 7.99 -14.57 4.00
CA TRP A 45 9.25 -14.44 4.74
C TRP A 45 9.20 -13.35 5.81
N SER A 46 10.02 -13.50 6.87
CA SER A 46 10.12 -12.56 7.99
C SER A 46 11.01 -11.36 7.65
N SER A 47 10.57 -10.17 8.02
CA SER A 47 11.37 -8.95 7.94
C SER A 47 11.94 -8.57 9.31
N PRO A 48 13.03 -7.77 9.37
CA PRO A 48 13.55 -7.26 10.65
C PRO A 48 12.53 -6.44 11.44
N TRP A 49 11.60 -5.76 10.75
CA TRP A 49 10.55 -4.99 11.39
C TRP A 49 9.54 -5.91 12.09
N MET A 50 9.16 -7.03 11.47
CA MET A 50 8.22 -8.00 12.04
C MET A 50 8.74 -8.64 13.34
N GLU A 51 10.05 -8.83 13.45
CA GLU A 51 10.69 -9.42 14.64
C GLU A 51 10.61 -8.49 15.86
N GLN A 52 10.43 -7.19 15.64
CA GLN A 52 10.37 -6.17 16.68
C GLN A 52 8.96 -5.61 16.90
N ALA A 53 8.06 -5.84 15.95
CA ALA A 53 6.72 -5.26 15.94
C ALA A 53 5.70 -6.12 16.68
N ASP A 54 4.78 -5.46 17.39
CA ASP A 54 3.59 -6.09 17.94
C ASP A 54 2.55 -6.31 16.81
N LEU A 55 2.47 -7.56 16.35
CA LEU A 55 1.57 -7.97 15.28
C LEU A 55 0.17 -8.28 15.83
N PRO A 56 -0.90 -7.85 15.14
CA PRO A 56 -2.26 -7.83 15.71
C PRO A 56 -2.97 -9.20 15.79
N CYS A 57 -2.28 -10.28 15.40
CA CYS A 57 -2.78 -11.65 15.42
C CYS A 57 -1.65 -12.68 15.32
N GLU A 58 -1.99 -13.97 15.46
CA GLU A 58 -1.09 -15.08 15.14
C GLU A 58 -0.45 -14.87 13.76
N THR A 59 0.86 -15.00 13.70
CA THR A 59 1.64 -14.83 12.47
C THR A 59 2.43 -16.09 12.16
N VAL A 60 2.30 -16.60 10.94
CA VAL A 60 2.97 -17.81 10.44
C VAL A 60 3.88 -17.45 9.28
N ILE A 61 5.16 -17.85 9.38
CA ILE A 61 6.17 -17.60 8.33
C ILE A 61 6.39 -18.88 7.52
N LEU A 62 6.16 -18.82 6.21
CA LEU A 62 6.37 -19.96 5.31
C LEU A 62 7.83 -20.13 4.86
N GLY A 63 8.72 -19.16 5.07
CA GLY A 63 10.15 -19.27 4.76
C GLY A 63 10.48 -19.42 3.27
N HIS A 64 9.84 -18.63 2.40
CA HIS A 64 10.06 -18.61 0.96
C HIS A 64 10.54 -17.24 0.46
N ARG A 65 11.70 -17.20 -0.22
CA ARG A 65 12.20 -16.03 -0.95
C ARG A 65 12.41 -16.38 -2.43
N GLY A 66 11.37 -16.20 -3.26
CA GLY A 66 11.40 -16.30 -4.72
C GLY A 66 11.10 -17.69 -5.33
N PHE A 67 10.38 -17.72 -6.46
CA PHE A 67 9.77 -18.89 -7.11
C PHE A 67 10.74 -20.01 -7.57
N LEU A 68 12.01 -19.70 -7.81
CA LEU A 68 12.99 -20.62 -8.43
C LEU A 68 13.84 -21.42 -7.42
N LYS A 69 13.49 -21.40 -6.12
CA LYS A 69 14.26 -22.12 -5.09
C LYS A 69 13.72 -23.53 -4.82
N PRO A 70 14.60 -24.50 -4.51
CA PRO A 70 14.25 -25.93 -4.30
C PRO A 70 13.26 -26.20 -3.15
N GLY A 71 12.87 -25.19 -2.37
CA GLY A 71 11.88 -25.30 -1.28
C GLY A 71 10.42 -25.03 -1.67
N PHE A 72 10.11 -24.69 -2.93
CA PHE A 72 8.75 -24.25 -3.32
C PHE A 72 7.66 -25.28 -2.99
N ALA A 73 7.84 -26.55 -3.36
CA ALA A 73 6.85 -27.59 -3.06
C ALA A 73 6.64 -27.77 -1.53
N GLY A 74 7.69 -27.64 -0.73
CA GLY A 74 7.60 -27.70 0.73
C GLY A 74 6.85 -26.50 1.33
N VAL A 75 6.99 -25.32 0.71
CA VAL A 75 6.20 -24.12 1.05
C VAL A 75 4.72 -24.34 0.74
N LEU A 76 4.40 -24.87 -0.43
CA LEU A 76 3.01 -25.15 -0.83
C LEU A 76 2.36 -26.18 0.11
N ARG A 77 3.06 -27.27 0.46
CA ARG A 77 2.57 -28.27 1.41
C ARG A 77 2.38 -27.70 2.81
N ARG A 78 3.29 -26.85 3.29
CA ARG A 78 3.13 -26.19 4.59
C ARG A 78 1.93 -25.25 4.61
N PHE A 79 1.70 -24.50 3.54
CA PHE A 79 0.51 -23.67 3.43
C PHE A 79 -0.76 -24.51 3.39
N ALA A 80 -0.81 -25.57 2.57
CA ALA A 80 -1.94 -26.49 2.51
C ALA A 80 -2.25 -27.13 3.87
N LYS A 81 -1.21 -27.61 4.57
CA LYS A 81 -1.30 -28.18 5.92
C LYS A 81 -1.83 -27.15 6.91
N LEU A 82 -1.36 -25.90 6.85
CA LEU A 82 -1.88 -24.82 7.70
C LEU A 82 -3.38 -24.59 7.47
N LEU A 83 -3.83 -24.54 6.21
CA LEU A 83 -5.25 -24.39 5.88
C LEU A 83 -6.09 -25.52 6.47
N ASP A 84 -5.60 -26.76 6.35
CA ASP A 84 -6.31 -27.96 6.79
C ASP A 84 -6.26 -28.15 8.32
N GLU A 85 -5.15 -27.86 9.00
CA GLU A 85 -5.03 -28.02 10.46
C GLU A 85 -5.71 -26.90 11.23
N ARG A 86 -5.71 -25.68 10.69
CA ARG A 86 -6.36 -24.53 11.34
C ARG A 86 -7.84 -24.42 10.96
N GLU A 87 -8.34 -25.24 10.04
CA GLU A 87 -9.71 -25.17 9.52
C GLU A 87 -10.08 -23.77 9.04
N ILE A 88 -9.22 -23.22 8.18
CA ILE A 88 -9.43 -21.89 7.63
C ILE A 88 -10.71 -21.87 6.79
N ASP A 89 -11.58 -20.88 7.00
CA ASP A 89 -12.80 -20.68 6.20
C ASP A 89 -12.51 -19.86 4.94
N LEU A 90 -11.61 -18.89 5.05
CA LEU A 90 -11.33 -17.90 4.01
C LEU A 90 -9.85 -17.56 3.94
N VAL A 91 -9.31 -17.51 2.72
CA VAL A 91 -7.95 -17.05 2.43
C VAL A 91 -8.03 -15.76 1.62
N GLN A 92 -7.37 -14.71 2.09
CA GLN A 92 -7.24 -13.44 1.36
C GLN A 92 -5.78 -13.16 1.04
N ILE A 93 -5.45 -13.16 -0.25
CA ILE A 93 -4.07 -13.02 -0.73
C ILE A 93 -3.76 -11.58 -1.16
N PHE A 94 -2.59 -11.08 -0.78
CA PHE A 94 -2.06 -9.75 -1.06
C PHE A 94 -0.75 -9.84 -1.84
N PHE A 95 -0.57 -8.92 -2.79
CA PHE A 95 0.55 -8.82 -3.73
C PHE A 95 0.70 -9.99 -4.71
N ASP A 96 1.22 -9.66 -5.89
CA ASP A 96 1.30 -10.56 -7.04
C ASP A 96 2.20 -11.79 -6.75
N GLU A 97 3.25 -11.64 -5.93
CA GLU A 97 4.16 -12.74 -5.57
C GLU A 97 3.47 -13.84 -4.72
N ALA A 98 2.56 -13.45 -3.82
CA ALA A 98 1.91 -14.41 -2.94
C ALA A 98 0.76 -15.17 -3.63
N ILE A 99 0.26 -14.67 -4.77
CA ILE A 99 -0.89 -15.27 -5.49
C ILE A 99 -0.62 -16.72 -5.84
N PHE A 100 0.52 -17.03 -6.45
CA PHE A 100 0.80 -18.41 -6.90
C PHE A 100 1.07 -19.36 -5.73
N VAL A 101 1.75 -18.89 -4.68
CA VAL A 101 1.95 -19.69 -3.45
C VAL A 101 0.60 -20.02 -2.83
N GLY A 102 -0.25 -19.01 -2.65
CA GLY A 102 -1.55 -19.19 -2.03
C GLY A 102 -2.51 -20.01 -2.88
N TRP A 103 -2.55 -19.77 -4.19
CA TRP A 103 -3.41 -20.51 -5.12
C TRP A 103 -3.01 -21.98 -5.25
N LEU A 104 -1.71 -22.27 -5.45
CA LEU A 104 -1.25 -23.66 -5.57
C LEU A 104 -1.35 -24.39 -4.23
N GLY A 105 -1.00 -23.75 -3.11
CA GLY A 105 -1.16 -24.36 -1.79
C GLY A 105 -2.64 -24.56 -1.41
N TRP A 106 -3.53 -23.65 -1.84
CA TRP A 106 -4.98 -23.84 -1.72
C TRP A 106 -5.48 -25.05 -2.53
N ARG A 107 -4.98 -25.26 -3.76
CA ARG A 107 -5.33 -26.45 -4.57
C ARG A 107 -4.90 -27.77 -3.92
N LEU A 108 -3.81 -27.73 -3.16
CA LEU A 108 -3.27 -28.88 -2.40
C LEU A 108 -3.97 -29.08 -1.05
N SER A 109 -4.66 -28.07 -0.51
CA SER A 109 -5.47 -28.21 0.70
C SER A 109 -6.71 -29.06 0.42
N ARG A 110 -7.08 -29.87 1.40
CA ARG A 110 -8.29 -30.70 1.36
C ARG A 110 -9.55 -29.85 1.56
N GLN A 111 -9.50 -28.87 2.45
CA GLN A 111 -10.67 -28.05 2.80
C GLN A 111 -11.07 -27.06 1.71
N ARG A 112 -10.08 -26.56 0.94
CA ARG A 112 -10.30 -25.58 -0.14
C ARG A 112 -11.20 -24.41 0.29
N PRO A 113 -10.77 -23.61 1.29
CA PRO A 113 -11.52 -22.44 1.78
C PRO A 113 -11.91 -21.45 0.68
N VAL A 114 -12.80 -20.51 1.00
CA VAL A 114 -13.11 -19.42 0.08
C VAL A 114 -11.82 -18.65 -0.24
N LEU A 115 -11.46 -18.58 -1.51
CA LEU A 115 -10.20 -17.98 -1.96
C LEU A 115 -10.45 -16.58 -2.55
N LEU A 116 -9.88 -15.56 -1.93
CA LEU A 116 -9.92 -14.16 -2.34
C LEU A 116 -8.50 -13.64 -2.62
N SER A 117 -8.36 -12.69 -3.55
CA SER A 117 -7.13 -11.92 -3.70
C SER A 117 -7.40 -10.42 -3.72
N SER A 118 -6.37 -9.61 -3.50
CA SER A 118 -6.46 -8.15 -3.49
C SER A 118 -5.52 -7.50 -4.51
N ARG A 119 -6.01 -6.47 -5.20
CA ARG A 119 -5.25 -5.58 -6.09
C ARG A 119 -5.31 -4.17 -5.53
N ARG A 120 -4.14 -3.61 -5.19
CA ARG A 120 -4.02 -2.29 -4.57
C ARG A 120 -3.05 -1.35 -5.28
N ASP A 121 -2.32 -1.88 -6.25
CA ASP A 121 -1.47 -1.14 -7.14
C ASP A 121 -1.73 -1.56 -8.60
N MET A 122 -1.10 -0.85 -9.52
CA MET A 122 -1.17 -1.15 -10.95
C MET A 122 0.18 -1.67 -11.48
N GLY A 123 1.06 -2.12 -10.58
CA GLY A 123 2.47 -2.41 -10.85
C GLY A 123 3.32 -1.16 -11.13
N LEU A 124 4.64 -1.34 -11.24
CA LEU A 124 5.61 -0.28 -11.54
C LEU A 124 5.85 -0.07 -13.06
N GLY A 125 4.93 -0.52 -13.91
CA GLY A 125 5.10 -0.47 -15.36
C GLY A 125 6.02 -1.56 -15.90
N ALA A 126 5.99 -1.77 -17.22
CA ALA A 126 6.65 -2.87 -17.92
C ALA A 126 8.18 -2.76 -18.01
N ALA A 127 8.79 -1.68 -17.51
CA ALA A 127 10.17 -1.30 -17.81
C ALA A 127 11.25 -2.09 -17.05
N ASN A 128 10.91 -2.99 -16.12
CA ASN A 128 11.91 -3.76 -15.37
C ASN A 128 11.47 -5.19 -15.01
N GLN A 129 10.65 -5.80 -15.87
CA GLN A 129 10.03 -7.10 -15.58
C GLN A 129 10.77 -8.25 -16.28
N PRO A 130 11.29 -9.24 -15.52
CA PRO A 130 11.98 -10.40 -16.08
C PRO A 130 11.11 -11.22 -17.04
N TRP A 131 11.74 -12.05 -17.88
CA TRP A 131 11.13 -12.84 -18.95
C TRP A 131 9.87 -13.64 -18.57
N TYR A 132 9.74 -14.09 -17.32
CA TYR A 132 8.58 -14.82 -16.81
C TYR A 132 7.29 -13.98 -16.79
N HIS A 133 7.38 -12.64 -16.87
CA HIS A 133 6.23 -11.74 -16.99
C HIS A 133 5.49 -11.83 -18.33
N ARG A 134 6.00 -12.52 -19.36
CA ARG A 134 5.21 -12.78 -20.58
C ARG A 134 4.16 -13.88 -20.38
N LEU A 135 4.47 -14.89 -19.56
CA LEU A 135 3.55 -15.98 -19.21
C LEU A 135 2.70 -15.65 -17.99
N PHE A 136 3.18 -14.74 -17.14
CA PHE A 136 2.52 -14.34 -15.90
C PHE A 136 1.05 -13.88 -16.09
N PRO A 137 0.68 -13.06 -17.09
CA PRO A 137 -0.72 -12.67 -17.31
C PRO A 137 -1.63 -13.85 -17.65
N ALA A 138 -1.14 -14.82 -18.43
CA ALA A 138 -1.92 -16.00 -18.79
C ALA A 138 -2.07 -16.96 -17.61
N ALA A 139 -1.00 -17.17 -16.85
CA ALA A 139 -1.02 -17.97 -15.62
C ALA A 139 -1.94 -17.33 -14.56
N LEU A 140 -1.92 -16.00 -14.45
CA LEU A 140 -2.77 -15.26 -13.54
C LEU A 140 -4.24 -15.30 -13.96
N ALA A 141 -4.53 -15.21 -15.27
CA ALA A 141 -5.89 -15.39 -15.78
C ALA A 141 -6.45 -16.78 -15.46
N LEU A 142 -5.60 -17.83 -15.52
CA LEU A 142 -5.98 -19.19 -15.12
C LEU A 142 -6.21 -19.28 -13.61
N ALA A 143 -5.28 -18.77 -12.80
CA ALA A 143 -5.39 -18.77 -11.35
C ALA A 143 -6.65 -18.03 -10.89
N ASN A 144 -6.91 -16.85 -11.47
CA ASN A 144 -8.07 -16.01 -11.20
C ASN A 144 -9.41 -16.73 -11.41
N ARG A 145 -9.48 -17.85 -12.14
CA ARG A 145 -10.71 -18.66 -12.28
C ARG A 145 -11.15 -19.31 -10.96
N ASP A 146 -10.21 -19.70 -10.11
CA ASP A 146 -10.50 -20.35 -8.83
C ASP A 146 -10.83 -19.37 -7.70
N PHE A 147 -10.46 -18.10 -7.84
CA PHE A 147 -10.78 -17.06 -6.86
C PHE A 147 -12.28 -16.76 -6.86
N ALA A 148 -12.92 -16.80 -5.71
CA ALA A 148 -14.34 -16.44 -5.57
C ALA A 148 -14.57 -14.96 -5.92
N ALA A 149 -13.67 -14.07 -5.49
CA ALA A 149 -13.66 -12.67 -5.88
C ALA A 149 -12.25 -12.06 -5.78
N ILE A 150 -12.05 -10.93 -6.47
CA ILE A 150 -10.83 -10.13 -6.45
C ILE A 150 -11.17 -8.75 -5.90
N LEU A 151 -10.58 -8.38 -4.77
CA LEU A 151 -10.83 -7.11 -4.11
C LEU A 151 -9.93 -6.01 -4.68
N ALA A 152 -10.51 -4.89 -5.10
CA ALA A 152 -9.77 -3.73 -5.57
C ALA A 152 -10.00 -2.52 -4.66
N ASN A 153 -8.95 -1.73 -4.42
CA ASN A 153 -9.09 -0.50 -3.61
C ASN A 153 -9.84 0.64 -4.32
N SER A 154 -10.03 0.53 -5.65
CA SER A 154 -10.72 1.52 -6.47
C SER A 154 -11.22 0.89 -7.76
N ARG A 155 -12.24 1.52 -8.37
CA ARG A 155 -12.80 1.09 -9.65
C ARG A 155 -11.76 1.11 -10.78
N MET A 156 -10.88 2.11 -10.79
CA MET A 156 -9.81 2.22 -11.77
C MET A 156 -8.79 1.08 -11.65
N VAL A 157 -8.41 0.68 -10.42
CA VAL A 157 -7.54 -0.49 -10.22
C VAL A 157 -8.23 -1.78 -10.65
N ALA A 158 -9.54 -1.91 -10.40
CA ALA A 158 -10.33 -3.06 -10.87
C ALA A 158 -10.35 -3.16 -12.40
N GLU A 159 -10.65 -2.06 -13.09
CA GLU A 159 -10.69 -2.00 -14.56
C GLU A 159 -9.31 -2.27 -15.17
N TYR A 160 -8.25 -1.67 -14.62
CA TYR A 160 -6.88 -1.92 -15.06
C TYR A 160 -6.46 -3.38 -14.86
N ALA A 161 -6.71 -3.96 -13.69
CA ALA A 161 -6.38 -5.34 -13.40
C ALA A 161 -7.21 -6.31 -14.25
N SER A 162 -8.49 -6.01 -14.47
CA SER A 162 -9.38 -6.81 -15.35
C SER A 162 -8.80 -6.95 -16.75
N LEU A 163 -8.35 -5.83 -17.35
CA LEU A 163 -7.72 -5.82 -18.67
C LEU A 163 -6.37 -6.53 -18.67
N ARG A 164 -5.49 -6.20 -17.72
CA ARG A 164 -4.12 -6.77 -17.63
C ARG A 164 -4.13 -8.28 -17.40
N GLU A 165 -5.03 -8.75 -16.56
CA GLU A 165 -5.10 -10.13 -16.08
C GLU A 165 -6.15 -10.96 -16.84
N ARG A 166 -6.75 -10.39 -17.90
CA ARG A 166 -7.76 -11.04 -18.75
C ARG A 166 -8.86 -11.72 -17.94
N THR A 167 -9.33 -11.03 -16.90
CA THR A 167 -10.30 -11.54 -15.93
C THR A 167 -11.54 -10.66 -15.97
N SER A 168 -12.73 -11.26 -16.05
CA SER A 168 -13.99 -10.51 -16.09
C SER A 168 -14.10 -9.50 -14.95
N LEU A 169 -14.53 -8.27 -15.27
CA LEU A 169 -14.74 -7.22 -14.28
C LEU A 169 -15.77 -7.63 -13.21
N SER A 170 -16.69 -8.55 -13.52
CA SER A 170 -17.67 -9.08 -12.57
C SER A 170 -17.05 -9.86 -11.40
N LYS A 171 -15.80 -10.34 -11.51
CA LYS A 171 -15.06 -10.93 -10.38
C LYS A 171 -14.52 -9.88 -9.41
N TYR A 172 -14.48 -8.62 -9.81
CA TYR A 172 -13.88 -7.56 -9.01
C TYR A 172 -14.90 -6.92 -8.10
N ILE A 173 -14.57 -6.84 -6.81
CA ILE A 173 -15.36 -6.11 -5.81
C ILE A 173 -14.52 -4.94 -5.32
N VAL A 174 -15.04 -3.72 -5.47
CA VAL A 174 -14.33 -2.51 -5.04
C VAL A 174 -14.59 -2.26 -3.57
N VAL A 175 -13.54 -2.36 -2.76
CA VAL A 175 -13.54 -2.02 -1.33
C VAL A 175 -12.56 -0.88 -1.13
N ARG A 176 -13.09 0.34 -0.94
CA ARG A 176 -12.24 1.51 -0.72
C ARG A 176 -11.47 1.39 0.60
N ASN A 177 -10.31 2.00 0.62
CA ASN A 177 -9.49 2.07 1.82
C ASN A 177 -10.16 2.93 2.89
N GLY A 178 -10.17 2.46 4.12
CA GLY A 178 -10.55 3.26 5.28
C GLY A 178 -9.43 4.21 5.68
N VAL A 179 -9.79 5.46 5.97
CA VAL A 179 -8.92 6.45 6.61
C VAL A 179 -9.47 6.79 7.98
N GLU A 180 -8.59 6.95 8.95
CA GLU A 180 -8.95 7.55 10.23
C GLU A 180 -8.94 9.06 10.04
N TYR A 181 -10.04 9.71 10.44
CA TYR A 181 -10.09 11.16 10.51
C TYR A 181 -9.63 11.56 11.91
N PRO A 182 -8.66 12.48 12.03
CA PRO A 182 -8.40 13.08 13.33
C PRO A 182 -9.70 13.72 13.84
N PRO A 183 -9.92 13.76 15.18
CA PRO A 183 -11.04 14.50 15.74
C PRO A 183 -11.03 15.91 15.15
N ARG A 184 -12.22 16.38 14.76
CA ARG A 184 -12.37 17.70 14.15
C ARG A 184 -11.94 18.72 15.20
N ASP A 185 -10.78 19.34 14.99
CA ASP A 185 -10.33 20.46 15.82
C ASP A 185 -11.18 21.67 15.44
N ASP A 186 -12.23 21.90 16.23
CA ASP A 186 -13.21 22.96 16.12
C ASP A 186 -12.68 24.30 16.66
N GLY A 187 -11.46 24.34 17.19
CA GLY A 187 -10.92 25.52 17.85
C GLY A 187 -9.41 25.65 17.78
N LYS A 188 -8.89 26.03 16.60
CA LYS A 188 -7.79 27.00 16.38
C LYS A 188 -7.42 27.02 14.91
N VAL A 189 -8.06 27.93 14.17
CA VAL A 189 -7.50 28.42 12.91
C VAL A 189 -6.23 29.19 13.29
N HIS A 190 -5.10 28.47 13.43
CA HIS A 190 -3.81 29.13 13.56
C HIS A 190 -3.63 30.04 12.35
N ALA A 191 -3.24 31.29 12.65
CA ALA A 191 -3.24 32.42 11.74
C ALA A 191 -2.76 32.00 10.35
N ARG A 192 -3.55 32.33 9.32
CA ARG A 192 -3.13 32.25 7.92
C ARG A 192 -1.75 32.92 7.83
N SER A 193 -0.71 32.14 7.55
CA SER A 193 0.50 32.71 6.95
C SER A 193 0.05 33.47 5.69
N ALA A 194 0.71 34.59 5.37
CA ALA A 194 0.33 35.43 4.24
C ALA A 194 0.68 34.74 2.88
N GLY A 195 0.00 33.63 2.57
CA GLY A 195 0.26 32.80 1.39
C GLY A 195 -0.49 31.46 1.42
N THR A 196 -0.52 30.78 0.27
CA THR A 196 -1.10 29.43 0.14
C THR A 196 -0.06 28.37 0.47
N GLU A 197 -0.28 27.57 1.51
CA GLU A 197 0.60 26.43 1.83
C GLU A 197 0.09 25.16 1.15
N VAL A 198 0.89 24.53 0.31
CA VAL A 198 0.56 23.27 -0.36
C VAL A 198 1.50 22.21 0.14
N GLY A 199 1.03 20.99 0.39
CA GLY A 199 1.93 19.91 0.77
C GLY A 199 1.63 18.61 0.09
N ILE A 200 2.66 17.78 0.02
CA ILE A 200 2.59 16.43 -0.51
C ILE A 200 3.28 15.51 0.48
N VAL A 201 2.60 14.41 0.80
CA VAL A 201 3.12 13.37 1.69
C VAL A 201 3.30 12.10 0.88
N ALA A 202 4.55 11.80 0.50
CA ALA A 202 4.88 10.63 -0.30
C ALA A 202 6.36 10.26 -0.19
N THR A 203 6.67 8.97 -0.27
CA THR A 203 8.06 8.50 -0.42
C THR A 203 8.71 9.15 -1.65
N LEU A 204 9.89 9.75 -1.50
CA LEU A 204 10.58 10.53 -2.54
C LEU A 204 11.20 9.62 -3.60
N THR A 205 10.34 8.96 -4.36
CA THR A 205 10.67 8.00 -5.41
C THR A 205 10.23 8.54 -6.78
N PRO A 206 10.90 8.14 -7.88
CA PRO A 206 10.58 8.65 -9.22
C PRO A 206 9.11 8.46 -9.62
N VAL A 207 8.50 7.36 -9.17
CA VAL A 207 7.10 7.03 -9.51
C VAL A 207 6.10 8.10 -9.04
N LYS A 208 6.43 8.85 -7.97
CA LYS A 208 5.60 9.92 -7.40
C LYS A 208 5.72 11.26 -8.12
N ARG A 209 6.53 11.32 -9.17
CA ARG A 209 6.63 12.46 -10.08
C ARG A 209 6.74 13.83 -9.39
N HIS A 210 7.51 13.88 -8.31
CA HIS A 210 7.84 15.12 -7.61
C HIS A 210 8.55 16.11 -8.56
N ASP A 211 9.28 15.61 -9.57
CA ASP A 211 9.85 16.40 -10.65
C ASP A 211 8.78 17.22 -11.41
N LEU A 212 7.65 16.60 -11.73
CA LEU A 212 6.56 17.26 -12.44
C LEU A 212 5.90 18.32 -11.56
N LEU A 213 5.74 18.03 -10.26
CA LEU A 213 5.22 18.98 -9.29
C LEU A 213 6.14 20.20 -9.18
N LEU A 214 7.46 20.02 -9.07
CA LEU A 214 8.42 21.12 -9.01
C LEU A 214 8.40 21.97 -10.29
N ARG A 215 8.32 21.35 -11.48
CA ARG A 215 8.18 22.09 -12.75
C ARG A 215 6.91 22.92 -12.79
N ALA A 216 5.79 22.35 -12.37
CA ALA A 216 4.51 23.07 -12.29
C ALA A 216 4.59 24.21 -11.25
N TRP A 217 5.31 24.00 -10.15
CA TRP A 217 5.53 25.03 -9.13
C TRP A 217 6.33 26.22 -9.66
N GLY A 218 7.33 25.98 -10.51
CA GLY A 218 8.06 27.04 -11.22
C GLY A 218 7.15 27.98 -12.02
N LEU A 219 6.09 27.44 -12.63
CA LEU A 219 5.13 28.24 -13.40
C LEU A 219 4.26 29.14 -12.50
N LEU A 220 3.99 28.74 -11.25
CA LEU A 220 3.23 29.56 -10.29
C LEU A 220 4.02 30.77 -9.81
N GLY A 221 5.35 30.68 -9.81
CA GLY A 221 6.23 31.83 -9.54
C GLY A 221 6.08 32.95 -10.57
N ALA A 222 5.91 32.59 -11.84
CA ALA A 222 5.80 33.55 -12.93
C ALA A 222 4.52 34.40 -12.88
N VAL A 223 3.47 33.96 -12.18
CA VAL A 223 2.18 34.67 -12.09
C VAL A 223 1.97 35.39 -10.75
N GLY A 224 3.03 35.50 -9.92
CA GLY A 224 3.00 36.29 -8.68
C GLY A 224 2.19 35.70 -7.53
N ALA A 225 1.81 34.42 -7.60
CA ALA A 225 1.09 33.76 -6.52
C ALA A 225 2.02 33.55 -5.30
N SER A 226 1.64 34.06 -4.12
CA SER A 226 2.30 33.74 -2.84
C SER A 226 1.90 32.33 -2.41
N ALA A 227 2.76 31.35 -2.66
CA ALA A 227 2.53 29.96 -2.28
C ALA A 227 3.83 29.22 -1.94
N THR A 228 3.78 28.40 -0.90
CA THR A 228 4.88 27.55 -0.40
C THR A 228 4.52 26.08 -0.54
N LEU A 229 5.45 25.27 -1.06
CA LEU A 229 5.30 23.82 -1.21
C LEU A 229 6.07 23.09 -0.11
N HIS A 230 5.42 22.16 0.58
CA HIS A 230 6.04 21.28 1.56
C HIS A 230 6.09 19.84 1.02
N LEU A 231 7.29 19.30 0.80
CA LEU A 231 7.54 17.93 0.36
C LEU A 231 7.90 17.04 1.56
N LEU A 232 6.89 16.36 2.12
CA LEU A 232 7.06 15.46 3.25
C LEU A 232 7.28 14.03 2.77
N GLY A 233 8.48 13.53 3.01
CA GLY A 233 8.87 12.17 2.66
C GLY A 233 10.37 11.98 2.78
N ASP A 234 10.79 10.72 2.86
CA ASP A 234 12.21 10.39 2.88
C ASP A 234 12.65 9.78 1.52
N ARG A 235 13.98 9.74 1.32
CA ARG A 235 14.81 9.09 0.26
C ARG A 235 14.11 8.15 -0.73
N PRO A 236 14.62 7.96 -1.97
CA PRO A 236 16.00 8.25 -2.42
C PRO A 236 16.22 9.58 -3.17
N GLU A 237 15.20 10.24 -3.69
CA GLU A 237 15.41 11.35 -4.64
C GLU A 237 15.60 12.73 -4.00
N ARG A 238 15.66 12.84 -2.68
CA ARG A 238 15.69 14.13 -1.97
C ARG A 238 16.73 15.11 -2.54
N SER A 239 18.00 14.69 -2.59
CA SER A 239 19.10 15.53 -3.11
C SER A 239 18.96 15.87 -4.59
N ARG A 240 18.26 15.04 -5.38
CA ARG A 240 17.94 15.35 -6.79
C ARG A 240 16.85 16.42 -6.87
N LEU A 241 15.82 16.33 -6.02
CA LEU A 241 14.70 17.25 -5.98
C LEU A 241 15.11 18.63 -5.42
N GLU A 242 15.98 18.67 -4.41
CA GLU A 242 16.55 19.91 -3.87
C GLU A 242 17.37 20.65 -4.92
N ARG A 243 18.25 19.95 -5.67
CA ARG A 243 18.98 20.54 -6.80
C ARG A 243 18.04 21.07 -7.89
N MET A 244 17.00 20.30 -8.23
CA MET A 244 16.01 20.73 -9.21
C MET A 244 15.24 21.98 -8.77
N ALA A 245 14.96 22.14 -7.47
CA ALA A 245 14.33 23.35 -6.94
C ALA A 245 15.25 24.58 -7.06
N LEU A 246 16.57 24.41 -6.87
CA LEU A 246 17.57 25.45 -7.10
C LEU A 246 17.64 25.84 -8.59
N GLU A 247 17.73 24.86 -9.49
CA GLU A 247 17.78 25.07 -10.94
C GLU A 247 16.55 25.79 -11.48
N LEU A 248 15.38 25.53 -10.88
CA LEU A 248 14.12 26.18 -11.22
C LEU A 248 13.91 27.54 -10.54
N GLY A 249 14.84 27.98 -9.68
CA GLY A 249 14.73 29.25 -8.95
C GLY A 249 13.60 29.30 -7.91
N ILE A 250 13.15 28.13 -7.43
CA ILE A 250 12.03 28.00 -6.48
C ILE A 250 12.44 27.48 -5.11
N ALA A 251 13.74 27.37 -4.83
CA ALA A 251 14.24 26.77 -3.58
C ALA A 251 13.67 27.42 -2.31
N GLU A 252 13.53 28.75 -2.28
CA GLU A 252 12.96 29.47 -1.14
C GLU A 252 11.46 29.21 -0.91
N ARG A 253 10.80 28.62 -1.91
CA ARG A 253 9.35 28.34 -1.91
C ARG A 253 9.05 26.86 -1.79
N VAL A 254 10.07 26.03 -1.60
CA VAL A 254 9.94 24.57 -1.51
C VAL A 254 10.68 24.09 -0.28
N HIS A 255 9.94 23.63 0.71
CA HIS A 255 10.47 23.11 1.96
C HIS A 255 10.50 21.59 1.93
N PHE A 256 11.61 21.00 2.41
CA PHE A 256 11.78 19.57 2.60
C PHE A 256 11.90 19.26 4.10
N PRO A 257 10.79 19.12 4.83
CA PRO A 257 10.83 18.81 6.26
C PRO A 257 11.56 17.49 6.56
N ALA A 258 12.08 17.36 7.79
CA ALA A 258 12.63 16.09 8.25
C ALA A 258 11.53 14.99 8.32
N PRO A 259 11.89 13.70 8.15
CA PRO A 259 10.93 12.62 8.30
C PRO A 259 10.40 12.57 9.75
N PHE A 260 9.08 12.65 9.93
CA PHE A 260 8.46 12.53 11.24
C PHE A 260 8.35 11.04 11.64
N MET A 261 8.98 10.66 12.76
CA MET A 261 8.54 9.51 13.55
C MET A 261 7.37 9.99 14.43
N THR A 262 6.21 9.36 14.29
CA THR A 262 4.96 9.69 14.96
C THR A 262 5.09 9.77 16.48
N SER A 263 5.33 10.97 17.03
CA SER A 263 5.03 11.32 18.44
C SER A 263 5.24 12.82 18.75
N ARG A 264 4.42 13.73 18.21
CA ARG A 264 4.06 15.01 18.89
C ARG A 264 3.04 15.86 18.12
N PRO A 265 2.03 16.46 18.79
CA PRO A 265 1.11 17.40 18.18
C PRO A 265 1.62 18.85 18.27
N GLY A 266 1.85 19.44 17.10
CA GLY A 266 1.74 20.87 16.79
C GLY A 266 1.18 20.94 15.36
N CYS A 267 0.60 22.03 14.85
CA CYS A 267 0.02 22.03 13.50
C CYS A 267 0.20 23.36 12.76
N ALA A 268 0.80 23.32 11.57
CA ALA A 268 0.60 24.26 10.47
C ALA A 268 -0.25 23.59 9.37
N ARG A 269 -1.26 24.31 8.86
CA ARG A 269 -2.26 23.73 7.97
C ARG A 269 -1.74 23.73 6.53
N LEU A 270 -1.47 22.55 5.97
CA LEU A 270 -1.41 22.40 4.51
C LEU A 270 -2.80 22.73 3.94
N THR A 271 -2.87 23.77 3.11
CA THR A 271 -4.10 24.30 2.49
C THR A 271 -4.58 23.41 1.34
N SER A 272 -3.68 22.63 0.72
CA SER A 272 -4.04 21.57 -0.22
C SER A 272 -3.05 20.40 -0.19
N VAL A 273 -3.57 19.19 -0.38
CA VAL A 273 -2.76 17.98 -0.52
C VAL A 273 -2.75 17.54 -1.97
N CYS A 274 -1.59 17.64 -2.62
CA CYS A 274 -1.41 17.21 -4.01
C CYS A 274 -0.82 15.80 -4.07
N SER A 275 -1.27 14.98 -5.02
CA SER A 275 -0.66 13.70 -5.36
C SER A 275 -0.45 13.65 -6.87
N VAL A 276 0.81 13.53 -7.30
CA VAL A 276 1.21 13.37 -8.71
C VAL A 276 1.85 11.99 -8.86
N ARG A 277 1.62 11.26 -9.95
CA ARG A 277 2.18 9.91 -10.13
C ARG A 277 2.26 9.48 -11.60
N THR A 278 3.27 8.67 -11.93
CA THR A 278 3.24 7.79 -13.11
C THR A 278 2.47 6.50 -12.75
N GLY A 279 1.28 6.31 -13.36
CA GLY A 279 0.36 5.21 -13.04
C GLY A 279 -0.66 5.57 -11.95
N ARG A 280 -1.94 5.49 -12.29
CA ARG A 280 -3.12 5.92 -11.51
C ARG A 280 -3.63 4.88 -10.48
N GLY A 281 -2.85 4.52 -9.47
CA GLY A 281 -3.34 3.70 -8.34
C GLY A 281 -3.92 4.58 -7.22
N CYS A 282 -5.02 4.18 -6.58
CA CYS A 282 -5.63 4.94 -5.47
C CYS A 282 -4.70 4.91 -4.23
N GLN A 283 -4.06 6.04 -3.92
CA GLN A 283 -3.31 6.23 -2.67
C GLN A 283 -4.24 6.74 -1.57
N MET A 284 -3.88 6.44 -0.31
CA MET A 284 -4.26 7.31 0.78
C MET A 284 -3.28 8.49 0.81
N PRO A 285 -3.68 9.72 0.47
CA PRO A 285 -3.01 10.87 1.04
C PRO A 285 -3.20 10.77 2.56
N PHE A 286 -2.10 10.84 3.32
CA PHE A 286 -2.20 10.97 4.77
C PHE A 286 -2.83 12.32 5.07
N LEU A 287 -4.13 12.32 5.37
CA LEU A 287 -4.89 13.48 5.85
C LEU A 287 -4.71 13.59 7.37
N ASN A 288 -3.47 13.71 7.82
CA ASN A 288 -3.20 14.18 9.17
C ASN A 288 -2.91 15.67 9.10
N THR A 289 -3.31 16.43 10.12
CA THR A 289 -2.88 17.82 10.29
C THR A 289 -1.43 17.82 10.80
N TRP A 290 -0.57 18.67 10.25
CA TRP A 290 0.90 18.54 10.38
C TRP A 290 1.54 19.74 11.07
N PRO A 291 2.45 19.61 12.04
CA PRO A 291 3.27 20.75 12.49
C PRO A 291 4.31 21.09 11.42
N VAL A 292 4.34 22.34 10.96
CA VAL A 292 5.57 22.91 10.39
C VAL A 292 6.26 23.63 11.54
N GLY A 293 7.35 23.06 12.04
CA GLY A 293 8.19 23.72 13.04
C GLY A 293 8.88 24.93 12.41
N SER A 294 8.68 26.10 13.00
CA SER A 294 9.47 27.28 12.69
C SER A 294 10.79 27.23 13.44
N ARG A 295 11.87 26.90 12.73
CA ARG A 295 13.22 27.51 12.72
C ARG A 295 14.23 26.54 12.16
#